data_AF-A0A1Y1Z1P5-F1
#
_entry.id   AF-A0A1Y1Z1P5-F1
#
_cell.length_a   1.000
_cell.length_b   1.000
_cell.length_c   1.000
_cell.angle_alpha   90.00
_cell.angle_beta   90.00
_cell.angle_gamma   90.00
#
_symmetry.space_group_name_H-M   'P 1'
#
loop_
_entity.id
_entity.type
_entity.pdbx_description
1 polymer ?
#
loop_
_entity_poly.entity_id
_entity_poly.type
_entity_poly.pdbx_seq_one_letter_code
_entity_poly.pdbx_strand_id
1 'polypeptide(L)'
;MQDKEYRTQADNGRRCAALIQHTSLRRNKRCLLAYHKQRLERVKEIAWAIGEVPEDIQDNLSSNEIEAFKEYKHILQEYDQQYLPINLMSDLQPPKDLYIEVRVLKDCGEIQTDNGAIRLEKNSQHFIKKTDVERFIAQGYIKHIG
;
A
#
# COMPACT_ATOMS: atom_id res chain seq x y z
N MET A 1 -13.01 -57.29 -31.21
CA MET A 1 -13.73 -56.08 -30.76
C MET A 1 -13.23 -55.59 -29.41
N GLN A 2 -13.02 -56.48 -28.43
CA GLN A 2 -12.49 -56.15 -27.09
C GLN A 2 -11.19 -55.32 -27.08
N ASP A 3 -10.17 -55.62 -27.89
CA ASP A 3 -8.91 -54.86 -27.88
C ASP A 3 -9.03 -53.39 -28.31
N LYS A 4 -10.03 -53.06 -29.15
CA LYS A 4 -10.31 -51.66 -29.53
C LYS A 4 -11.00 -50.92 -28.38
N GLU A 5 -11.93 -51.57 -27.68
CA GLU A 5 -12.61 -51.02 -26.50
C GLU A 5 -11.64 -50.76 -25.35
N TYR A 6 -10.72 -51.69 -25.07
CA TYR A 6 -9.66 -51.50 -24.06
C TYR A 6 -8.72 -50.33 -24.40
N ARG A 7 -8.36 -50.15 -25.68
CA ARG A 7 -7.54 -48.99 -26.13
C ARG A 7 -8.30 -47.67 -26.00
N THR A 8 -9.58 -47.63 -26.34
CA THR A 8 -10.43 -46.45 -26.17
C THR A 8 -10.65 -46.11 -24.69
N GLN A 9 -10.80 -47.11 -23.83
CA GLN A 9 -10.92 -46.93 -22.39
C GLN A 9 -9.62 -46.41 -21.74
N ALA A 10 -8.46 -46.89 -22.19
CA ALA A 10 -7.16 -46.38 -21.78
C ALA A 10 -6.92 -44.92 -22.25
N ASP A 11 -7.35 -44.57 -23.48
CA ASP A 11 -7.26 -43.19 -23.99
C ASP A 11 -8.19 -42.24 -23.22
N ASN A 12 -9.41 -42.69 -22.91
CA ASN A 12 -10.34 -41.94 -22.05
C ASN A 12 -9.75 -41.71 -20.65
N GLY A 13 -9.10 -42.71 -20.05
CA GLY A 13 -8.42 -42.56 -18.76
C GLY A 13 -7.30 -41.51 -18.79
N ARG A 14 -6.49 -41.50 -19.85
CA ARG A 14 -5.43 -40.49 -20.05
C ARG A 14 -6.00 -39.08 -20.23
N ARG A 15 -7.08 -38.94 -20.99
CA ARG A 15 -7.79 -37.67 -21.18
C ARG A 15 -8.37 -37.14 -19.87
N CYS A 16 -9.02 -38.00 -19.07
CA CYS A 16 -9.51 -37.63 -17.74
C CYS A 16 -8.36 -37.20 -16.82
N ALA A 17 -7.25 -37.94 -16.79
CA ALA A 17 -6.08 -37.56 -16.01
C ALA A 17 -5.53 -36.18 -16.45
N ALA A 18 -5.37 -35.95 -17.75
CA ALA A 18 -4.92 -34.66 -18.29
C ALA A 18 -5.87 -33.50 -17.91
N LEU A 19 -7.19 -33.72 -17.97
CA LEU A 19 -8.19 -32.73 -17.54
C LEU A 19 -8.10 -32.42 -16.05
N ILE A 20 -7.92 -33.44 -15.21
CA ILE A 20 -7.76 -33.26 -13.75
C ILE A 20 -6.48 -32.46 -13.46
N GLN A 21 -5.36 -32.80 -14.11
CA GLN A 21 -4.11 -32.04 -13.96
C GLN A 21 -4.26 -30.60 -14.43
N HIS A 22 -4.85 -30.39 -15.62
CA HIS A 22 -5.08 -29.05 -16.16
C HIS A 22 -5.98 -28.20 -15.25
N THR A 23 -7.09 -28.75 -14.76
CA THR A 23 -8.00 -28.03 -13.85
C THR A 23 -7.35 -27.74 -12.49
N SER A 24 -6.54 -28.67 -11.97
CA SER A 24 -5.76 -28.48 -10.73
C SER A 24 -4.71 -27.39 -10.87
N LEU A 25 -3.93 -27.38 -11.96
CA LEU A 25 -2.97 -26.30 -12.27
C LEU A 25 -3.67 -24.95 -12.40
N ARG A 26 -4.82 -24.90 -13.10
CA ARG A 26 -5.60 -23.67 -13.25
C ARG A 26 -6.14 -23.16 -11.92
N ARG A 27 -6.52 -24.05 -11.00
CA ARG A 27 -6.92 -23.70 -9.63
C ARG A 27 -5.76 -23.09 -8.86
N ASN A 28 -4.59 -23.74 -8.87
CA ASN A 28 -3.40 -23.24 -8.18
C ASN A 28 -2.97 -21.87 -8.72
N LYS A 29 -2.93 -21.71 -10.05
CA LYS A 29 -2.64 -20.41 -10.69
C LYS A 29 -3.60 -19.32 -10.23
N ARG A 30 -4.91 -19.60 -10.18
CA ARG A 30 -5.93 -18.64 -9.73
C ARG A 30 -5.72 -18.24 -8.27
N CYS A 31 -5.47 -19.20 -7.39
CA CYS A 31 -5.24 -18.93 -5.97
C CYS A 31 -3.99 -18.06 -5.74
N LEU A 32 -2.88 -18.38 -6.43
CA LEU A 32 -1.64 -17.60 -6.35
C LEU A 32 -1.83 -16.18 -6.89
N LEU A 33 -2.48 -16.03 -8.05
CA LEU A 33 -2.77 -14.69 -8.59
C LEU A 33 -3.69 -13.88 -7.69
N ALA A 34 -4.71 -14.51 -7.08
CA ALA A 34 -5.59 -13.83 -6.13
C ALA A 34 -4.83 -13.37 -4.89
N TYR A 35 -3.94 -14.20 -4.35
CA TYR A 35 -3.07 -13.83 -3.23
C TYR A 35 -2.17 -12.65 -3.57
N HIS A 36 -1.42 -12.74 -4.67
CA HIS A 36 -0.52 -11.66 -5.10
C HIS A 36 -1.29 -10.37 -5.42
N LYS A 37 -2.47 -10.46 -6.05
CA LYS A 37 -3.32 -9.30 -6.29
C LYS A 37 -3.74 -8.65 -4.98
N GLN A 38 -4.30 -9.41 -4.04
CA GLN A 38 -4.74 -8.88 -2.75
C GLN A 38 -3.59 -8.21 -2.00
N ARG A 39 -2.42 -8.83 -2.01
CA ARG A 39 -1.23 -8.32 -1.35
C ARG A 39 -0.74 -7.02 -2.01
N LEU A 40 -0.75 -6.95 -3.33
CA LEU A 40 -0.38 -5.76 -4.10
C LEU A 40 -1.38 -4.60 -3.90
N GLU A 41 -2.69 -4.88 -3.84
CA GLU A 41 -3.69 -3.87 -3.48
C GLU A 41 -3.42 -3.31 -2.08
N ARG A 42 -3.08 -4.16 -1.10
CA ARG A 42 -2.73 -3.69 0.25
C ARG A 42 -1.47 -2.81 0.27
N VAL A 43 -0.47 -3.14 -0.55
CA VAL A 43 0.74 -2.32 -0.70
C VAL A 43 0.42 -0.97 -1.34
N LYS A 44 -0.47 -0.92 -2.33
CA LYS A 44 -0.96 0.34 -2.91
C LYS A 44 -1.71 1.17 -1.90
N GLU A 45 -2.57 0.57 -1.08
CA GLU A 45 -3.30 1.27 -0.01
C GLU A 45 -2.33 1.96 0.96
N ILE A 46 -1.21 1.32 1.30
CA ILE A 46 -0.16 1.94 2.13
C ILE A 46 0.47 3.15 1.42
N ALA A 47 0.71 3.05 0.11
CA ALA A 47 1.24 4.16 -0.69
C ALA A 47 0.32 5.38 -0.66
N TRP A 48 -1.00 5.17 -0.73
CA TRP A 48 -1.99 6.25 -0.67
C TRP A 48 -2.20 6.81 0.74
N ALA A 49 -2.07 5.99 1.79
CA ALA A 49 -2.35 6.42 3.16
C ALA A 49 -1.17 7.14 3.84
N ILE A 50 0.03 6.56 3.75
CA ILE A 50 1.21 7.01 4.52
C ILE A 50 2.29 7.58 3.56
N GLY A 51 2.29 7.15 2.30
CA GLY A 51 3.32 7.51 1.31
C GLY A 51 4.66 6.80 1.52
N GLU A 52 4.83 6.11 2.65
CA GLU A 52 6.02 5.37 3.05
C GLU A 52 5.63 4.04 3.69
N VAL A 53 6.52 3.06 3.59
CA VAL A 53 6.32 1.74 4.19
C VAL A 53 6.81 1.80 5.63
N PRO A 54 5.96 1.52 6.64
CA PRO A 54 6.39 1.40 8.02
C PRO A 54 7.43 0.28 8.21
N GLU A 55 8.39 0.47 9.12
CA GLU A 55 9.46 -0.50 9.41
C GLU A 55 8.90 -1.89 9.73
N ASP A 56 7.82 -1.97 10.52
CA ASP A 56 7.15 -3.23 10.89
C ASP A 56 6.64 -4.03 9.66
N ILE A 57 6.25 -3.32 8.60
CA ILE A 57 5.71 -3.92 7.37
C ILE A 57 6.85 -4.21 6.39
N GLN A 58 7.94 -3.44 6.45
CA GLN A 58 9.10 -3.60 5.60
C GLN A 58 9.74 -4.98 5.75
N ASP A 59 9.83 -5.51 6.97
CA ASP A 59 10.35 -6.86 7.24
C ASP A 59 9.49 -7.97 6.64
N ASN A 60 8.20 -7.69 6.44
CA ASN A 60 7.24 -8.65 5.90
C ASN A 60 7.16 -8.59 4.36
N LEU A 61 7.80 -7.62 3.70
CA LEU A 61 7.75 -7.43 2.26
C LEU A 61 8.90 -8.14 1.56
N SER A 62 8.59 -8.73 0.40
CA SER A 62 9.64 -9.29 -0.47
C SER A 62 10.38 -8.17 -1.22
N SER A 63 11.61 -8.44 -1.65
CA SER A 63 12.41 -7.50 -2.47
C SER A 63 11.64 -6.96 -3.69
N ASN A 64 10.91 -7.84 -4.36
CA ASN A 64 10.14 -7.50 -5.56
C ASN A 64 8.95 -6.59 -5.23
N GLU A 65 8.34 -6.74 -4.05
CA GLU A 65 7.24 -5.88 -3.62
C GLU A 65 7.75 -4.49 -3.23
N ILE A 66 8.94 -4.41 -2.65
CA ILE A 66 9.59 -3.13 -2.34
C ILE A 66 9.92 -2.38 -3.64
N GLU A 67 10.43 -3.07 -4.66
CA GLU A 67 10.67 -2.49 -5.99
C GLU A 67 9.37 -2.01 -6.64
N ALA A 68 8.33 -2.85 -6.65
CA ALA A 68 7.02 -2.50 -7.18
C ALA A 68 6.39 -1.29 -6.44
N PHE A 69 6.57 -1.19 -5.12
CA PHE A 69 6.13 -0.03 -4.35
C PHE A 69 6.86 1.25 -4.76
N LYS A 70 8.18 1.18 -4.95
CA LYS A 70 8.99 2.33 -5.40
C LYS A 70 8.58 2.81 -6.79
N GLU A 71 8.38 1.89 -7.72
CA GLU A 71 7.92 2.21 -9.07
C GLU A 71 6.50 2.80 -9.05
N TYR A 72 5.59 2.20 -8.27
CA TYR A 72 4.23 2.73 -8.12
C TYR A 72 4.23 4.14 -7.52
N LYS A 73 5.05 4.38 -6.49
CA LYS A 73 5.21 5.72 -5.89
C LYS A 73 5.75 6.73 -6.90
N HIS A 74 6.69 6.35 -7.76
CA HIS A 74 7.18 7.21 -8.83
C HIS A 74 6.05 7.61 -9.79
N ILE A 75 5.25 6.65 -10.24
CA ILE A 75 4.10 6.91 -11.12
C ILE A 75 3.08 7.84 -10.43
N LEU A 76 2.81 7.61 -9.14
CA LEU A 76 1.92 8.47 -8.37
C LEU A 76 2.43 9.91 -8.27
N GLN A 77 3.73 10.09 -8.03
CA GLN A 77 4.35 11.42 -7.97
C GLN A 77 4.28 12.13 -9.32
N GLU A 78 4.57 11.42 -10.41
CA GLU A 78 4.46 11.96 -11.77
C GLU A 78 3.02 12.39 -12.08
N TYR A 79 2.03 11.59 -11.67
CA TYR A 79 0.62 11.92 -11.82
C TYR A 79 0.22 13.14 -10.97
N ASP A 80 0.65 13.20 -9.70
CA ASP A 80 0.35 14.31 -8.78
C ASP A 80 0.90 15.65 -9.30
N GLN A 81 2.09 15.64 -9.89
CA GLN A 81 2.72 16.82 -10.49
C GLN A 81 1.91 17.43 -11.65
N GLN A 82 1.12 16.63 -12.37
CA GLN A 82 0.31 17.13 -13.48
C GLN A 82 -0.88 17.99 -13.01
N TYR A 83 -1.31 17.85 -11.76
CA TYR A 83 -2.53 18.48 -11.23
C TYR A 83 -2.29 19.56 -10.17
N LEU A 84 -1.06 20.09 -10.08
CA LEU A 84 -0.76 21.25 -9.25
C LEU A 84 -1.74 22.40 -9.54
N PRO A 85 -2.38 23.00 -8.51
CA PRO A 85 -1.98 22.99 -7.09
C PRO A 85 -2.69 21.93 -6.20
N ILE A 86 -3.42 20.98 -6.76
CA ILE A 86 -4.20 19.99 -5.98
C ILE A 86 -3.29 18.82 -5.59
N ASN A 87 -3.15 18.57 -4.29
CA ASN A 87 -2.47 17.37 -3.78
C ASN A 87 -3.46 16.19 -3.76
N LEU A 88 -3.24 15.20 -4.61
CA LEU A 88 -4.12 14.02 -4.73
C LEU A 88 -3.92 13.01 -3.58
N MET A 89 -2.79 13.09 -2.87
CA MET A 89 -2.46 12.21 -1.74
C MET A 89 -2.80 12.82 -0.37
N SER A 90 -3.53 13.94 -0.34
CA SER A 90 -4.00 14.54 0.92
C SER A 90 -5.18 13.74 1.49
N ASP A 91 -5.47 14.00 2.77
CA ASP A 91 -6.54 13.36 3.51
C ASP A 91 -7.91 13.62 2.84
N LEU A 92 -8.72 12.57 2.70
CA LEU A 92 -10.06 12.67 2.14
C LEU A 92 -11.05 13.31 3.13
N GLN A 93 -10.68 13.46 4.41
CA GLN A 93 -11.52 14.13 5.38
C GLN A 93 -11.47 15.65 5.23
N PRO A 94 -12.62 16.33 5.12
CA PRO A 94 -12.65 17.77 5.03
C PRO A 94 -12.02 18.40 6.28
N PRO A 95 -11.17 19.42 6.13
CA PRO A 95 -10.58 20.11 7.28
C PRO A 95 -11.68 20.84 8.06
N LYS A 96 -11.74 20.59 9.38
CA LYS A 96 -12.64 21.31 10.29
C LYS A 96 -12.07 22.69 10.64
N ASP A 97 -10.77 22.71 10.92
CA ASP A 97 -10.03 23.90 11.34
C ASP A 97 -8.72 24.00 10.55
N LEU A 98 -8.31 25.23 10.23
CA LEU A 98 -7.08 25.50 9.49
C LEU A 98 -5.83 25.26 10.37
N TYR A 99 -5.93 25.60 11.65
CA TYR A 99 -4.89 25.41 12.65
C TYR A 99 -5.35 24.40 13.68
N ILE A 100 -4.44 23.53 14.09
CA ILE A 100 -4.71 22.46 15.02
C ILE A 100 -3.68 22.41 16.13
N GLU A 101 -4.12 22.04 17.34
CA GLU A 101 -3.23 21.78 18.46
C GLU A 101 -2.78 20.32 18.43
N VAL A 102 -1.47 20.15 18.33
CA VAL A 102 -0.85 18.84 18.16
C VAL A 102 0.16 18.54 19.26
N ARG A 103 0.20 17.28 19.68
CA ARG A 103 1.23 16.75 20.58
C ARG A 103 2.12 15.76 19.86
N VAL A 104 3.42 15.98 19.99
CA VAL A 104 4.46 15.13 19.40
C VAL A 104 4.65 13.88 20.25
N LEU A 105 4.53 12.70 19.65
CA LEU A 105 4.72 11.41 20.33
C LEU A 105 6.15 10.89 20.18
N LYS A 106 6.78 11.21 19.06
CA LYS A 106 8.13 10.79 18.66
C LYS A 106 8.86 12.02 18.12
N ASP A 107 10.14 12.18 18.46
CA ASP A 107 10.95 13.31 17.99
C ASP A 107 11.02 13.30 16.45
N CYS A 108 10.57 14.39 15.82
CA CYS A 108 10.53 14.55 14.37
C CYS A 108 11.61 15.51 13.84
N GLY A 109 12.46 16.04 14.72
CA GLY A 109 13.46 17.04 14.33
C GLY A 109 12.83 18.38 13.96
N GLU A 110 13.41 19.06 12.99
CA GLU A 110 13.03 20.41 12.57
C GLU A 110 12.18 20.35 11.28
N ILE A 111 10.95 20.85 11.35
CA ILE A 111 10.05 20.96 10.20
C ILE A 111 10.00 22.39 9.69
N GLN A 112 9.88 22.53 8.37
CA GLN A 112 9.67 23.83 7.73
C GLN A 112 8.17 24.11 7.67
N THR A 113 7.73 25.18 8.34
CA THR A 113 6.38 25.73 8.20
C THR A 113 6.46 27.09 7.51
N ASP A 114 5.35 27.59 7.00
CA ASP A 114 5.29 28.92 6.37
C ASP A 114 5.81 30.06 7.28
N ASN A 115 5.74 29.85 8.60
CA ASN A 115 6.13 30.83 9.62
C ASN A 115 7.57 30.63 10.13
N GLY A 116 8.32 29.71 9.54
CA GLY A 116 9.70 29.39 9.93
C GLY A 116 9.88 27.92 10.34
N ALA A 117 11.10 27.61 10.77
CA ALA A 117 11.46 26.27 11.18
C ALA A 117 11.05 26.03 12.64
N ILE A 118 10.31 24.94 12.90
CA ILE A 118 9.86 24.56 14.24
C ILE A 118 10.45 23.21 14.60
N ARG A 119 11.06 23.12 15.79
CA ARG A 119 11.58 21.87 16.32
C ARG A 119 10.50 21.10 17.07
N LEU A 120 10.19 19.90 16.60
CA LEU A 120 9.19 19.01 17.17
C LEU A 120 9.85 17.99 18.09
N GLU A 121 10.00 18.36 19.36
CA GLU A 121 10.56 17.48 20.40
C GLU A 121 9.50 16.55 21.01
N LYS A 122 9.91 15.37 21.50
CA LYS A 122 8.98 14.42 22.12
C LYS A 122 8.20 15.06 23.28
N ASN A 123 6.87 14.88 23.28
CA ASN A 123 5.90 15.42 24.23
C ASN A 123 5.70 16.95 24.19
N SER A 124 6.27 17.66 23.21
CA SER A 124 5.95 19.07 23.01
C SER A 124 4.54 19.25 22.44
N GLN A 125 3.97 20.45 22.62
CA GLN A 125 2.69 20.85 22.06
C GLN A 125 2.89 22.07 21.18
N HIS A 126 2.28 22.05 19.99
CA HIS A 126 2.39 23.13 19.02
C HIS A 126 1.03 23.42 18.38
N PHE A 127 0.85 24.68 17.98
CA PHE A 127 -0.32 25.14 17.24
C PHE A 127 0.12 25.51 15.82
N ILE A 128 -0.13 24.62 14.86
CA ILE A 128 0.41 24.68 13.49
C ILE A 128 -0.74 24.49 12.49
N LYS A 129 -0.56 24.97 11.25
CA LYS A 129 -1.48 24.69 10.15
C LYS A 129 -1.59 23.18 9.91
N LYS A 130 -2.80 22.68 9.70
CA LYS A 130 -3.04 21.26 9.43
C LYS A 130 -2.15 20.76 8.29
N THR A 131 -2.08 21.50 7.18
CA THR A 131 -1.33 21.15 5.95
C THR A 131 0.13 20.75 6.20
N ASP A 132 0.82 21.42 7.13
CA ASP A 132 2.24 21.18 7.40
C ASP A 132 2.47 19.89 8.20
N VAL A 133 1.45 19.44 8.95
CA VAL A 133 1.53 18.30 9.88
C VAL A 133 0.74 17.07 9.41
N GLU A 134 -0.04 17.14 8.33
CA GLU A 134 -0.89 16.03 7.85
C GLU A 134 -0.11 14.73 7.67
N ARG A 135 1.07 14.82 7.04
CA ARG A 135 1.93 13.64 6.78
C ARG A 135 2.40 12.98 8.08
N PHE A 136 2.77 13.79 9.08
CA PHE A 136 3.24 13.31 10.38
C PHE A 136 2.10 12.72 11.23
N ILE A 137 0.87 13.23 11.05
CA ILE A 137 -0.32 12.66 11.67
C ILE A 137 -0.64 11.29 11.05
N ALA A 138 -0.61 11.18 9.72
CA ALA A 138 -0.85 9.92 9.01
C ALA A 138 0.18 8.83 9.37
N GLN A 139 1.44 9.23 9.56
CA GLN A 139 2.52 8.35 10.02
C GLN A 139 2.43 8.02 11.54
N GLY A 140 1.61 8.72 12.31
CA GLY A 140 1.42 8.49 13.75
C GLY A 140 2.52 9.07 14.65
N TYR A 141 3.36 9.98 14.14
CA TYR A 141 4.35 10.70 14.96
C TYR A 141 3.71 11.77 15.85
N ILE A 142 2.57 12.32 15.40
CA ILE A 142 1.90 13.45 16.02
C ILE A 142 0.44 13.09 16.26
N LYS A 143 -0.13 13.55 17.37
CA LYS A 143 -1.54 13.36 17.73
C LYS A 143 -2.26 14.70 17.88
N HIS A 144 -3.44 14.78 17.27
CA HIS A 144 -4.39 15.87 17.46
C HIS A 144 -5.00 15.83 18.87
N ILE A 145 -4.98 16.95 19.61
CA ILE A 145 -5.56 17.02 20.96
C ILE A 145 -6.97 17.63 20.96
N GLY A 146 -7.21 18.66 20.15
CA GLY A 146 -8.44 19.46 20.17
C GLY A 146 -9.07 19.56 18.81
#